data_AF-A0A1C6EUF1-F1
#
_entry.id   AF-A0A1C6EUF1-F1
#
_cell.length_a   1.000
_cell.length_b   1.000
_cell.length_c   1.000
_cell.angle_alpha   90.00
_cell.angle_beta   90.00
_cell.angle_gamma   90.00
#
_symmetry.space_group_name_H-M   'P 1'
#
loop_
_entity.id
_entity.type
_entity.pdbx_description
1 polymer ?
#
loop_
_entity_poly.entity_id
_entity_poly.type
_entity_poly.pdbx_seq_one_letter_code
_entity_poly.pdbx_strand_id
1 'polypeptide(L)'
;MKYKNFLIRLFDLILVLGLLAGYQAVIYRRDKEATIAELKSQVNQLQGEKEDILEAAKNSGKLGADGASAGQAETYKDGNYTGSSQGFGGEIKVKVTVSGKKISAIDITEASGEDEAYLSMAKDIVKTILDKQTTDVDTISGATYSSTGIKNAVGQALEGAAK
;
A
#
# COMPACT_ATOMS: atom_id res chain seq x y z
N MET A 1 6.47 63.40 22.91
CA MET A 1 7.15 62.25 23.58
C MET A 1 6.30 60.97 23.67
N LYS A 2 4.97 61.00 23.47
CA LYS A 2 4.09 59.81 23.66
C LYS A 2 4.36 58.62 22.73
N TYR A 3 4.85 58.86 21.50
CA TYR A 3 5.12 57.80 20.51
C TYR A 3 6.40 56.98 20.77
N LYS A 4 7.38 57.53 21.50
CA LYS A 4 8.65 56.83 21.77
C LYS A 4 8.43 55.61 22.66
N ASN A 5 7.58 55.75 23.69
CA ASN A 5 7.26 54.66 24.62
C ASN A 5 6.38 53.58 23.95
N PHE A 6 5.55 53.97 22.98
CA PHE A 6 4.76 53.01 22.20
C PHE A 6 5.64 52.19 21.25
N LEU A 7 6.59 52.83 20.56
CA LEU A 7 7.52 52.15 19.66
C LEU A 7 8.45 51.17 20.39
N ILE A 8 8.92 51.51 21.60
CA ILE A 8 9.74 50.60 22.42
C ILE A 8 8.93 49.36 22.80
N ARG A 9 7.68 49.53 23.28
CA ARG A 9 6.81 48.42 23.64
C ARG A 9 6.42 47.56 22.43
N LEU A 10 6.28 48.17 21.25
CA LEU A 10 6.02 47.45 20.00
C LEU A 10 7.22 46.59 19.60
N PHE A 11 8.44 47.12 19.77
CA PHE A 11 9.67 46.38 19.50
C PHE A 11 9.84 45.19 20.47
N ASP A 12 9.59 45.41 21.76
CA ASP A 12 9.62 44.35 22.77
C ASP A 12 8.59 43.26 22.47
N LEU A 13 7.38 43.63 22.04
CA LEU A 13 6.35 42.68 21.66
C LEU A 13 6.77 41.82 20.45
N ILE A 14 7.37 42.44 19.43
CA ILE A 14 7.89 41.71 18.25
C ILE A 14 9.03 40.76 18.65
N LEU A 15 9.90 41.19 19.57
CA LEU A 15 11.01 40.37 20.06
C LEU A 15 10.51 39.15 20.84
N VAL A 16 9.52 39.33 21.72
CA VAL A 16 8.89 38.22 22.47
C VAL A 16 8.16 37.26 21.53
N LEU A 17 7.43 37.77 20.52
CA LEU A 17 6.77 36.93 19.52
C LEU A 17 7.78 36.16 18.66
N GLY A 18 8.91 36.78 18.30
CA GLY A 18 10.01 36.13 17.57
C GLY A 18 10.66 35.03 18.39
N LEU A 19 10.94 35.27 19.67
CA LEU A 19 11.47 34.25 20.58
C LEU A 19 10.48 33.10 20.77
N LEU A 20 9.18 33.40 20.91
CA LEU A 20 8.14 32.38 21.04
C LEU A 20 8.00 31.53 19.76
N ALA A 21 7.94 32.17 18.58
CA ALA A 21 7.88 31.47 17.30
C ALA A 21 9.13 30.62 17.05
N GLY A 22 10.32 31.15 17.38
CA GLY A 22 11.59 30.42 17.30
C GLY A 22 11.62 29.22 18.26
N TYR A 23 11.15 29.40 19.49
CA TYR A 23 11.05 28.33 20.48
C TYR A 23 10.12 27.21 20.00
N GLN A 24 8.91 27.55 19.51
CA GLN A 24 7.97 26.58 18.95
C GLN A 24 8.55 25.85 17.73
N ALA A 25 9.27 26.55 16.85
CA ALA A 25 9.90 25.95 15.68
C ALA A 25 11.01 24.93 16.06
N VAL A 26 11.79 25.21 17.11
CA VAL A 26 12.83 24.30 17.62
C VAL A 26 12.22 23.03 18.22
N ILE A 27 11.16 23.16 19.03
CA ILE A 27 10.46 22.02 19.61
C ILE A 27 9.82 21.17 18.49
N TYR A 28 9.16 21.79 17.52
CA TYR A 28 8.52 21.09 16.40
C TYR A 28 9.52 20.36 15.48
N ARG A 29 10.76 20.87 15.35
CA ARG A 29 11.82 20.20 14.57
C ARG A 29 12.32 18.93 15.27
N ARG A 30 12.47 18.94 16.60
CA ARG A 30 12.94 17.78 17.38
C ARG A 30 11.99 16.59 17.27
N ASP A 31 10.68 16.82 17.34
CA ASP A 31 9.71 15.73 17.28
C ASP A 31 9.73 15.05 15.90
N LYS A 32 9.84 15.83 14.81
CA LYS A 32 9.98 15.25 13.46
C LYS A 32 11.27 14.46 13.28
N GLU A 33 12.39 14.96 13.78
CA GLU A 33 13.68 14.25 13.65
C GLU A 33 13.68 12.93 14.43
N ALA A 34 13.06 12.89 15.62
CA ALA A 34 12.91 11.66 16.40
C ALA A 34 12.00 10.65 15.70
N THR A 35 10.82 11.08 15.22
CA THR A 35 9.90 10.20 14.48
C THR A 35 10.52 9.72 13.16
N ILE A 36 11.28 10.56 12.45
CA ILE A 36 11.96 10.17 11.21
C ILE A 36 13.07 9.16 11.50
N ALA A 37 13.82 9.31 12.60
CA ALA A 37 14.84 8.35 13.01
C ALA A 37 14.22 6.99 13.40
N GLU A 38 13.11 7.02 14.13
CA GLU A 38 12.36 5.82 14.50
C GLU A 38 11.81 5.10 13.26
N LEU A 39 11.17 5.84 12.35
CA LEU A 39 10.58 5.26 11.13
C LEU A 39 11.67 4.69 10.20
N LYS A 40 12.84 5.35 10.10
CA LYS A 40 14.00 4.82 9.37
C LYS A 40 14.57 3.56 10.02
N SER A 41 14.60 3.49 11.35
CA SER A 41 15.04 2.28 12.05
C SER A 41 14.08 1.11 11.79
N GLN A 42 12.77 1.35 11.86
CA GLN A 42 11.75 0.34 11.57
C GLN A 42 11.84 -0.16 10.11
N VAL A 43 12.03 0.73 9.13
CA VAL A 43 12.19 0.36 7.72
C VAL A 43 13.43 -0.50 7.48
N ASN A 44 14.57 -0.15 8.09
CA ASN A 44 15.80 -0.93 7.96
C ASN A 44 15.69 -2.32 8.59
N GLN A 45 15.01 -2.44 9.74
CA GLN A 45 14.76 -3.74 10.38
C GLN A 45 13.87 -4.64 9.51
N LEU A 46 12.79 -4.09 8.96
CA LEU A 46 11.89 -4.82 8.06
C LEU A 46 12.56 -5.21 6.73
N GLN A 47 13.51 -4.41 6.24
CA GLN A 47 14.30 -4.76 5.05
C GLN A 47 15.29 -5.90 5.34
N GLY A 48 15.98 -5.86 6.49
CA GLY A 48 16.86 -6.96 6.90
C GLY A 48 16.10 -8.29 7.06
N GLU A 49 14.92 -8.26 7.67
CA GLU A 49 14.08 -9.46 7.83
C GLU A 49 13.62 -10.01 6.47
N LYS A 50 13.31 -9.16 5.49
CA LYS A 50 12.96 -9.60 4.13
C LYS A 50 14.14 -10.21 3.37
N GLU A 51 15.35 -9.69 3.57
CA GLU A 51 16.57 -10.22 2.93
C GLU A 51 16.90 -11.63 3.47
N ASP A 52 16.78 -11.83 4.79
CA ASP A 52 17.00 -13.14 5.42
C ASP A 52 15.96 -14.18 4.99
N ILE A 53 14.70 -13.77 4.82
CA ILE A 53 13.63 -14.64 4.29
C ILE A 53 13.87 -14.96 2.80
N LEU A 54 14.39 -14.02 2.01
CA LEU A 54 14.73 -14.24 0.60
C LEU A 54 15.94 -15.17 0.44
N GLU A 55 16.95 -15.05 1.31
CA GLU A 55 18.11 -15.94 1.37
C GLU A 55 17.69 -17.36 1.78
N ALA A 56 16.80 -17.48 2.77
CA ALA A 56 16.21 -18.75 3.19
C ALA A 56 15.34 -19.38 2.09
N ALA A 57 14.58 -18.58 1.34
CA ALA A 57 13.76 -19.02 0.22
C ALA A 57 14.61 -19.49 -0.98
N LYS A 58 15.77 -18.86 -1.24
CA LYS A 58 16.70 -19.31 -2.28
C LYS A 58 17.34 -20.67 -1.95
N ASN A 59 17.59 -20.94 -0.67
CA ASN A 59 18.17 -22.22 -0.21
C ASN A 59 17.14 -23.36 -0.10
N SER A 60 15.83 -23.06 -0.02
CA SER A 60 14.75 -24.05 -0.15
C SER A 60 14.29 -24.28 -1.60
N GLY A 61 14.71 -23.44 -2.54
CA GLY A 61 14.37 -23.50 -3.97
C GLY A 61 15.00 -24.63 -4.80
N LYS A 62 15.59 -25.66 -4.16
CA LYS A 62 16.01 -26.90 -4.84
C LYS A 62 15.23 -28.10 -4.29
N LEU A 63 13.91 -28.06 -4.41
CA LEU A 63 13.02 -29.23 -4.47
C LEU A 63 11.63 -28.77 -4.95
N GLY A 64 11.36 -28.93 -6.25
CA GLY A 64 10.01 -29.06 -6.81
C GLY A 64 9.32 -27.78 -7.29
N ALA A 65 9.32 -27.56 -8.61
CA ALA A 65 8.27 -26.78 -9.29
C ALA A 65 8.03 -27.35 -10.70
N ASP A 66 7.77 -28.66 -10.76
CA ASP A 66 6.83 -29.24 -11.71
C ASP A 66 5.55 -29.52 -10.90
N GLY A 67 4.41 -29.01 -11.36
CA GLY A 67 3.10 -29.50 -10.90
C GLY A 67 2.15 -28.47 -10.28
N ALA A 68 1.29 -27.92 -11.15
CA ALA A 68 -0.14 -27.70 -10.92
C ALA A 68 -0.58 -26.87 -9.70
N SER A 69 -0.83 -25.58 -9.93
CA SER A 69 -1.84 -24.84 -9.16
C SER A 69 -3.24 -25.27 -9.61
N ALA A 70 -3.62 -26.48 -9.19
CA ALA A 70 -4.99 -26.96 -9.30
C ALA A 70 -5.84 -26.24 -8.24
N GLY A 71 -6.77 -25.41 -8.71
CA GLY A 71 -7.97 -24.94 -8.00
C GLY A 71 -7.83 -24.71 -6.48
N GLN A 72 -7.43 -23.50 -6.09
CA GLN A 72 -7.46 -23.01 -4.69
C GLN A 72 -8.90 -22.70 -4.23
N ALA A 73 -9.84 -23.62 -4.45
CA ALA A 73 -11.25 -23.44 -4.15
C ALA A 73 -11.64 -23.83 -2.69
N GLU A 74 -10.69 -24.18 -1.82
CA GLU A 74 -11.03 -24.86 -0.55
C GLU A 74 -10.52 -24.22 0.75
N THR A 75 -9.96 -23.00 0.77
CA THR A 75 -9.25 -22.54 1.98
C THR A 75 -9.34 -21.05 2.35
N TYR A 76 -10.32 -20.29 1.86
CA TYR A 76 -10.47 -18.90 2.32
C TYR A 76 -11.38 -18.81 3.56
N LYS A 77 -10.95 -18.02 4.55
CA LYS A 77 -11.82 -17.58 5.65
C LYS A 77 -12.79 -16.52 5.11
N ASP A 78 -14.04 -16.59 5.55
CA ASP A 78 -15.04 -15.59 5.23
C ASP A 78 -14.65 -14.23 5.84
N GLY A 79 -14.84 -13.16 5.08
CA GLY A 79 -14.45 -11.82 5.51
C GLY A 79 -14.24 -10.85 4.35
N ASN A 80 -13.85 -9.62 4.70
CA ASN A 80 -13.45 -8.59 3.76
C ASN A 80 -11.94 -8.37 3.87
N TYR A 81 -11.25 -8.47 2.76
CA TYR A 81 -9.81 -8.38 2.68
C TYR A 81 -9.41 -7.30 1.69
N THR A 82 -8.30 -6.62 1.95
CA THR A 82 -7.79 -5.57 1.09
C THR A 82 -6.40 -5.92 0.61
N GLY A 83 -6.12 -5.59 -0.64
CA GLY A 83 -4.78 -5.71 -1.21
C GLY A 83 -4.50 -4.56 -2.16
N SER A 84 -3.23 -4.30 -2.40
CA SER A 84 -2.75 -3.30 -3.34
C SER A 84 -1.60 -3.85 -4.18
N SER A 85 -1.50 -3.38 -5.41
CA SER A 85 -0.37 -3.70 -6.27
C SER A 85 -0.16 -2.63 -7.32
N GLN A 86 1.06 -2.58 -7.85
CA GLN A 86 1.39 -1.65 -8.91
C GLN A 86 0.76 -2.10 -10.24
N GLY A 87 0.01 -1.20 -10.86
CA GLY A 87 -0.52 -1.29 -12.22
C GLY A 87 0.38 -0.59 -13.25
N PHE A 88 -0.21 -0.19 -14.38
CA PHE A 88 0.50 0.49 -15.46
C PHE A 88 0.96 1.91 -15.08
N GLY A 89 0.06 2.72 -14.52
CA GLY A 89 0.28 4.12 -14.16
C GLY A 89 0.40 4.36 -12.65
N GLY A 90 -0.07 3.44 -11.81
CA GLY A 90 0.00 3.64 -10.36
C GLY A 90 -0.46 2.45 -9.53
N GLU A 91 -0.53 2.66 -8.22
CA GLU A 91 -1.07 1.66 -7.30
C GLU A 91 -2.58 1.46 -7.53
N ILE A 92 -2.98 0.20 -7.59
CA ILE A 92 -4.37 -0.26 -7.63
C ILE A 92 -4.67 -0.94 -6.29
N LYS A 93 -5.70 -0.48 -5.59
CA LYS A 93 -6.21 -1.10 -4.36
C LYS A 93 -7.55 -1.79 -4.62
N VAL A 94 -7.69 -2.99 -4.08
CA VAL A 94 -8.90 -3.79 -4.18
C VAL A 94 -9.40 -4.21 -2.82
N LYS A 95 -10.72 -4.39 -2.72
CA LYS A 95 -11.40 -5.08 -1.62
C LYS A 95 -12.00 -6.37 -2.16
N VAL A 96 -11.63 -7.48 -1.55
CA VAL A 96 -12.13 -8.81 -1.87
C VAL A 96 -13.06 -9.26 -0.75
N THR A 97 -14.27 -9.67 -1.11
CA THR A 97 -15.21 -10.31 -0.17
C THR A 97 -15.15 -11.80 -0.36
N VAL A 98 -14.98 -12.53 0.73
CA VAL A 98 -15.06 -13.99 0.78
C VAL A 98 -16.31 -14.38 1.58
N SER A 99 -17.15 -15.24 1.00
CA SER A 99 -18.33 -15.80 1.65
C SER A 99 -18.51 -17.26 1.27
N GLY A 100 -18.77 -18.12 2.27
CA GLY A 100 -18.88 -19.55 2.05
C GLY A 100 -17.57 -20.15 1.51
N LYS A 101 -16.42 -19.62 1.94
CA LYS A 101 -15.07 -19.97 1.49
C LYS A 101 -14.77 -19.68 0.01
N LYS A 102 -15.60 -18.86 -0.64
CA LYS A 102 -15.46 -18.48 -2.05
C LYS A 102 -15.33 -16.98 -2.20
N ILE A 103 -14.64 -16.55 -3.24
CA ILE A 103 -14.55 -15.15 -3.64
C ILE A 103 -15.94 -14.74 -4.16
N SER A 104 -16.63 -13.88 -3.42
CA SER A 104 -18.00 -13.45 -3.75
C SER A 104 -18.03 -12.09 -4.43
N ALA A 105 -17.07 -11.21 -4.14
CA ALA A 105 -16.95 -9.90 -4.77
C ALA A 105 -15.51 -9.42 -4.79
N ILE A 106 -15.19 -8.59 -5.79
CA ILE A 106 -13.92 -7.87 -5.91
C ILE A 106 -14.26 -6.45 -6.35
N ASP A 107 -13.94 -5.48 -5.51
CA ASP A 107 -14.14 -4.05 -5.78
C ASP A 107 -12.79 -3.36 -5.93
N ILE A 108 -12.60 -2.59 -6.99
CA ILE A 108 -11.43 -1.70 -7.11
C ILE A 108 -11.77 -0.42 -6.35
N THR A 109 -11.11 -0.21 -5.21
CA THR A 109 -11.41 0.92 -4.30
C THR A 109 -10.61 2.17 -4.62
N GLU A 110 -9.38 2.02 -5.10
CA GLU A 110 -8.52 3.14 -5.51
C GLU A 110 -7.65 2.72 -6.70
N ALA A 111 -7.48 3.61 -7.67
CA ALA A 111 -6.60 3.41 -8.84
C ALA A 111 -6.21 4.75 -9.49
N SER A 112 -6.04 5.81 -8.70
CA SER A 112 -5.92 7.19 -9.21
C SER A 112 -4.69 7.46 -10.06
N GLY A 113 -3.67 6.59 -9.99
CA GLY A 113 -2.49 6.70 -10.86
C GLY A 113 -2.64 5.98 -12.20
N GLU A 114 -3.66 5.15 -12.39
CA GLU A 114 -3.87 4.45 -13.66
C GLU A 114 -4.40 5.38 -14.75
N ASP A 115 -4.06 5.05 -15.99
CA ASP A 115 -4.77 5.56 -17.15
C ASP A 115 -6.16 4.92 -17.24
N GLU A 116 -7.19 5.73 -17.47
CA GLU A 116 -8.59 5.29 -17.44
C GLU A 116 -8.91 4.25 -18.53
N ALA A 117 -8.32 4.38 -19.72
CA ALA A 117 -8.58 3.45 -20.82
C ALA A 117 -8.00 2.06 -20.52
N TYR A 118 -6.76 2.00 -20.02
CA TYR A 118 -6.13 0.73 -19.63
C TYR A 118 -6.83 0.10 -18.43
N LEU A 119 -7.19 0.88 -17.42
CA LEU A 119 -7.91 0.39 -16.26
C LEU A 119 -9.30 -0.14 -16.64
N SER A 120 -10.02 0.55 -17.53
CA SER A 120 -11.34 0.11 -17.99
C SER A 120 -11.27 -1.25 -18.70
N MET A 121 -10.28 -1.45 -19.56
CA MET A 121 -10.07 -2.75 -20.23
C MET A 121 -9.66 -3.84 -19.23
N ALA A 122 -8.78 -3.52 -18.29
CA ALA A 122 -8.28 -4.48 -17.32
C ALA A 122 -9.35 -4.97 -16.34
N LYS A 123 -10.39 -4.17 -16.04
CA LYS A 123 -11.49 -4.53 -15.13
C LYS A 123 -12.20 -5.84 -15.52
N ASP A 124 -12.22 -6.20 -16.79
CA ASP A 124 -12.85 -7.43 -17.28
C ASP A 124 -12.21 -8.70 -16.68
N ILE A 125 -10.98 -8.60 -16.20
CA ILE A 125 -10.30 -9.71 -15.52
C ILE A 125 -10.99 -10.11 -14.21
N VAL A 126 -11.66 -9.17 -13.54
CA VAL A 126 -12.37 -9.41 -12.27
C VAL A 126 -13.44 -10.48 -12.46
N LYS A 127 -14.19 -10.41 -13.56
CA LYS A 127 -15.20 -11.42 -13.88
C LYS A 127 -14.57 -12.80 -14.03
N THR A 128 -13.45 -12.89 -14.73
CA THR A 128 -12.73 -14.15 -14.93
C THR A 128 -12.23 -14.74 -13.62
N ILE A 129 -11.73 -13.89 -12.70
CA ILE A 129 -11.30 -14.32 -11.36
C ILE A 129 -12.50 -14.84 -10.55
N LEU A 130 -13.64 -14.14 -10.57
CA LEU A 130 -14.86 -14.60 -9.89
C LEU A 130 -15.39 -15.91 -10.46
N ASP A 131 -15.36 -16.08 -11.78
CA ASP A 131 -15.85 -17.30 -12.43
C ASP A 131 -14.93 -18.50 -12.17
N LYS A 132 -13.60 -18.29 -12.24
CA LYS A 132 -12.61 -19.36 -12.07
C LYS A 132 -12.16 -19.58 -10.62
N GLN A 133 -12.51 -18.67 -9.72
CA GLN A 133 -12.09 -18.68 -8.30
C GLN A 133 -10.57 -18.79 -8.13
N THR A 134 -9.82 -18.11 -8.99
CA THR A 134 -8.35 -18.11 -8.99
C THR A 134 -7.82 -16.80 -9.52
N THR A 135 -6.68 -16.35 -8.98
CA THR A 135 -5.94 -15.21 -9.53
C THR A 135 -5.04 -15.60 -10.70
N ASP A 136 -4.86 -16.90 -10.95
CA ASP A 136 -4.11 -17.41 -12.11
C ASP A 136 -4.96 -17.43 -13.37
N VAL A 137 -5.16 -16.24 -13.94
CA VAL A 137 -5.96 -16.00 -15.15
C VAL A 137 -5.18 -15.20 -16.18
N ASP A 138 -5.52 -15.36 -17.46
CA ASP A 138 -4.86 -14.59 -18.51
C ASP A 138 -5.15 -13.09 -18.38
N THR A 139 -4.16 -12.28 -18.75
CA THR A 139 -4.32 -10.82 -18.79
C THR A 139 -5.09 -10.38 -20.03
N ILE A 140 -5.72 -9.20 -19.98
CA ILE A 140 -6.42 -8.61 -21.12
C ILE A 140 -5.39 -8.00 -22.09
N SER A 141 -5.50 -8.36 -23.38
CA SER A 141 -4.64 -7.81 -24.42
C SER A 141 -4.79 -6.29 -24.50
N GLY A 142 -3.66 -5.58 -24.57
CA GLY A 142 -3.63 -4.11 -24.57
C GLY A 142 -3.73 -3.47 -23.18
N ALA A 143 -3.97 -4.25 -22.11
CA ALA A 143 -4.03 -3.78 -20.74
C ALA A 143 -3.28 -4.70 -19.77
N THR A 144 -2.16 -5.30 -20.23
CA THR A 144 -1.43 -6.34 -19.51
C THR A 144 -0.93 -5.90 -18.13
N TYR A 145 -0.34 -4.70 -18.02
CA TYR A 145 0.20 -4.19 -16.76
C TYR A 145 -0.91 -3.90 -15.73
N SER A 146 -1.97 -3.20 -16.14
CA SER A 146 -3.14 -2.96 -15.29
C SER A 146 -3.84 -4.26 -14.89
N SER A 147 -3.97 -5.22 -15.81
CA SER A 147 -4.51 -6.56 -15.54
C SER A 147 -3.67 -7.31 -14.51
N THR A 148 -2.35 -7.23 -14.63
CA THR A 148 -1.40 -7.84 -13.69
C THR A 148 -1.49 -7.18 -12.32
N GLY A 149 -1.62 -5.85 -12.27
CA GLY A 149 -1.85 -5.10 -11.03
C GLY A 149 -3.12 -5.55 -10.32
N ILE A 150 -4.24 -5.68 -11.04
CA ILE A 150 -5.50 -6.18 -10.47
C ILE A 150 -5.34 -7.63 -9.94
N LYS A 151 -4.80 -8.55 -10.75
CA LYS A 151 -4.57 -9.94 -10.32
C LYS A 151 -3.74 -10.02 -9.05
N ASN A 152 -2.65 -9.27 -8.99
CA ASN A 152 -1.72 -9.27 -7.86
C ASN A 152 -2.33 -8.63 -6.61
N ALA A 153 -3.08 -7.54 -6.77
CA ALA A 153 -3.79 -6.90 -5.65
C ALA A 153 -4.84 -7.84 -5.06
N VAL A 154 -5.56 -8.59 -5.91
CA VAL A 154 -6.50 -9.64 -5.45
C VAL A 154 -5.74 -10.78 -4.75
N GLY A 155 -4.61 -11.22 -5.32
CA GLY A 155 -3.75 -12.23 -4.71
C GLY A 155 -3.31 -11.84 -3.29
N GLN A 156 -2.82 -10.62 -3.12
CA GLN A 156 -2.42 -10.09 -1.83
C GLN A 156 -3.59 -10.01 -0.84
N ALA A 157 -4.78 -9.62 -1.29
CA ALA A 157 -5.97 -9.63 -0.44
C ALA A 157 -6.29 -11.06 0.04
N LEU A 158 -6.15 -12.06 -0.84
CA LEU A 158 -6.44 -13.46 -0.53
C LEU A 158 -5.38 -14.11 0.37
N GLU A 159 -4.14 -13.61 0.41
CA GLU A 159 -3.15 -14.03 1.41
C GLU A 159 -3.66 -13.79 2.83
N GLY A 160 -4.34 -12.67 3.07
CA GLY A 160 -4.99 -12.39 4.36
C GLY A 160 -6.20 -13.29 4.67
N ALA A 161 -6.77 -13.92 3.65
CA ALA A 161 -7.88 -14.87 3.77
C ALA A 161 -7.41 -16.33 3.88
N ALA A 162 -6.14 -16.62 3.54
CA ALA A 162 -5.57 -17.96 3.59
C ALA A 162 -5.54 -18.48 5.04
N LYS A 163 -5.72 -19.79 5.20
CA LYS A 163 -5.77 -20.47 6.49
C LYS A 163 -4.56 -21.35 6.71
#